data_AF-A0A376VK82-F1
#
_entry.id   AF-A0A376VK82-F1
#
_cell.length_a   1.000
_cell.length_b   1.000
_cell.length_c   1.000
_cell.angle_alpha   90.00
_cell.angle_beta   90.00
_cell.angle_gamma   90.00
#
_symmetry.space_group_name_H-M   'P 1'
#
loop_
_entity.id
_entity.type
_entity.pdbx_description
1 polymer ?
#
loop_
_entity_poly.entity_id
_entity_poly.type
_entity_poly.pdbx_seq_one_letter_code
_entity_poly.pdbx_strand_id
1 'polypeptide(L)'
;MLRKHGVVGKFVEFYGDGLDSLPLADRATIANMSPEYGATCGFFPIDAVTLDYMRLSGRSEDQVELVEIYAKAQGMWRNPGDEPIFTSTLELDMNDVEASLAGPKRPQDRVALPDVPKAFAASKRTGSECHA
;
A
#
# COMPACT_ATOMS: atom_id res chain seq x y z
N MET A 1 -10.15 1.03 -3.89
CA MET A 1 -9.81 0.93 -5.32
C MET A 1 -9.47 -0.51 -5.71
N LEU A 2 -8.37 -1.08 -5.21
CA LEU A 2 -7.88 -2.45 -5.52
C LEU A 2 -8.94 -3.55 -5.33
N ARG A 3 -9.67 -3.54 -4.20
CA ARG A 3 -10.76 -4.50 -3.95
C ARG A 3 -11.89 -4.42 -4.98
N LYS A 4 -12.22 -3.21 -5.47
CA LYS A 4 -13.24 -3.02 -6.51
C LYS A 4 -12.74 -3.51 -7.87
N HIS A 5 -11.45 -3.37 -8.14
CA HIS A 5 -10.83 -3.84 -9.38
C HIS A 5 -10.72 -5.37 -9.46
N GLY A 6 -10.64 -6.07 -8.33
CA GLY A 6 -10.64 -7.54 -8.30
C GLY A 6 -9.25 -8.12 -8.56
N VAL A 7 -8.38 -7.99 -7.56
CA VAL A 7 -6.99 -8.48 -7.60
C VAL A 7 -6.80 -9.83 -6.91
N VAL A 8 -7.88 -10.60 -6.74
CA VAL A 8 -7.83 -11.90 -6.07
C VAL A 8 -6.89 -12.86 -6.81
N GLY A 9 -5.88 -13.37 -6.11
CA GLY A 9 -4.88 -14.29 -6.67
C GLY A 9 -3.87 -13.64 -7.63
N LYS A 10 -3.80 -12.30 -7.67
CA LYS A 10 -2.87 -11.54 -8.51
C LYS A 10 -1.80 -10.85 -7.67
N PHE A 11 -0.72 -10.46 -8.34
CA PHE A 11 0.32 -9.62 -7.77
C PHE A 11 -0.07 -8.16 -8.00
N VAL A 12 0.13 -7.33 -6.99
CA VAL A 12 -0.03 -5.88 -7.08
C VAL A 12 1.35 -5.28 -6.88
N GLU A 13 1.88 -4.64 -7.91
CA GLU A 13 3.14 -3.92 -7.85
C GLU A 13 2.86 -2.41 -7.85
N PHE A 14 3.50 -1.70 -6.93
CA PHE A 14 3.40 -0.25 -6.80
C PHE A 14 4.57 0.40 -7.55
N TYR A 15 4.29 1.37 -8.42
CA TYR A 15 5.27 2.05 -9.25
C TYR A 15 4.92 3.54 -9.43
N GLY A 16 5.82 4.28 -10.09
CA GLY A 16 5.69 5.73 -10.34
C GLY A 16 6.47 6.59 -9.35
N ASP A 17 6.55 7.89 -9.63
CA ASP A 17 7.38 8.86 -8.89
C ASP A 17 6.83 9.16 -7.49
N GLY A 18 5.54 8.89 -7.24
CA GLY A 18 4.95 9.02 -5.91
C GLY A 18 5.66 8.18 -4.84
N LEU A 19 6.33 7.09 -5.22
CA LEU A 19 7.08 6.23 -4.29
C LEU A 19 8.28 6.94 -3.65
N ASP A 20 8.86 7.94 -4.30
CA ASP A 20 10.00 8.69 -3.76
C ASP A 20 9.63 9.51 -2.51
N SER A 21 8.34 9.83 -2.37
CA SER A 21 7.79 10.53 -1.21
C SER A 21 7.33 9.60 -0.09
N LEU A 22 7.34 8.27 -0.30
CA LEU A 22 6.84 7.28 0.65
C LEU A 22 7.96 6.63 1.47
N PRO A 23 8.04 6.90 2.79
CA PRO A 23 8.92 6.17 3.70
C PRO A 23 8.63 4.67 3.70
N LEU A 24 9.64 3.86 4.07
CA LEU A 24 9.48 2.40 4.07
C LEU A 24 8.36 1.91 5.00
N ALA A 25 8.10 2.59 6.11
CA ALA A 25 7.02 2.23 7.02
C ALA A 25 5.63 2.31 6.35
N ASP A 26 5.42 3.30 5.47
CA ASP A 26 4.16 3.47 4.75
C ASP A 26 4.01 2.39 3.68
N ARG A 27 5.09 2.10 2.95
CA ARG A 27 5.15 0.99 1.99
C ARG A 27 4.82 -0.35 2.65
N ALA A 28 5.42 -0.62 3.81
CA ALA A 28 5.16 -1.81 4.61
C ALA A 28 3.70 -1.88 5.07
N THR A 29 3.12 -0.75 5.48
CA THR A 29 1.70 -0.67 5.88
C THR A 29 0.78 -1.04 4.71
N ILE A 30 1.02 -0.49 3.52
CA ILE A 30 0.23 -0.78 2.31
C ILE A 30 0.38 -2.25 1.89
N ALA A 31 1.61 -2.77 1.89
CA ALA A 31 1.90 -4.16 1.54
C ALA A 31 1.28 -5.14 2.55
N ASN A 32 1.29 -4.83 3.84
CA ASN A 32 0.67 -5.64 4.89
C ASN A 32 -0.84 -5.82 4.66
N MET A 33 -1.52 -4.84 4.07
CA MET A 33 -2.95 -4.91 3.77
C MET A 33 -3.31 -5.77 2.54
N SER A 34 -2.36 -6.51 1.96
CA SER A 34 -2.59 -7.36 0.78
C SER A 34 -3.77 -8.34 0.92
N PRO A 35 -3.91 -9.07 2.05
CA PRO A 35 -5.04 -9.96 2.25
C PRO A 35 -6.40 -9.23 2.22
N GLU A 36 -6.47 -7.99 2.69
CA GLU A 36 -7.70 -7.20 2.80
C GLU A 36 -8.25 -6.77 1.43
N TYR A 37 -7.37 -6.48 0.46
CA TYR A 37 -7.77 -6.23 -0.93
C TYR A 37 -7.71 -7.46 -1.84
N GLY A 38 -7.26 -8.60 -1.32
CA GLY A 38 -7.31 -9.92 -1.94
C GLY A 38 -6.09 -10.28 -2.80
N ALA A 39 -5.06 -9.44 -2.85
CA ALA A 39 -3.86 -9.75 -3.62
C ALA A 39 -3.06 -10.89 -2.97
N THR A 40 -2.33 -11.64 -3.79
CA THR A 40 -1.35 -12.62 -3.32
C THR A 40 -0.16 -11.92 -2.67
N CYS A 41 0.26 -10.78 -3.22
CA CYS A 41 1.38 -10.00 -2.75
C CYS A 41 1.20 -8.52 -3.16
N GLY A 42 1.56 -7.62 -2.26
CA GLY A 42 1.78 -6.20 -2.53
C GLY A 42 3.28 -5.92 -2.57
N PHE A 43 3.80 -5.61 -3.75
CA PHE A 43 5.23 -5.51 -4.02
C PHE A 43 5.65 -4.06 -4.25
N PHE A 44 6.69 -3.64 -3.54
CA PHE A 44 7.40 -2.38 -3.78
C PHE A 44 8.82 -2.73 -4.26
N PRO A 45 9.28 -2.15 -5.38
CA PRO A 45 10.60 -2.46 -5.92
C PRO A 45 11.72 -1.90 -5.04
N ILE A 46 12.92 -2.45 -5.21
CA ILE A 46 14.11 -2.05 -4.45
C ILE A 46 14.60 -0.70 -4.95
N ASP A 47 14.87 0.22 -4.03
CA ASP A 47 15.38 1.56 -4.28
C ASP A 47 16.25 2.06 -3.12
N ALA A 48 16.67 3.33 -3.19
CA ALA A 48 17.49 3.95 -2.15
C ALA A 48 16.83 3.91 -0.76
N VAL A 49 15.51 4.12 -0.68
CA VAL A 49 14.76 4.06 0.60
C VAL A 49 14.86 2.67 1.24
N THR A 50 14.87 1.62 0.41
CA THR A 50 15.08 0.25 0.87
C THR A 50 16.46 0.07 1.50
N LEU A 51 17.51 0.57 0.85
CA LEU A 51 18.88 0.50 1.37
C LEU A 51 19.06 1.32 2.65
N ASP A 52 18.48 2.52 2.70
CA ASP A 52 18.52 3.38 3.89
C ASP A 52 17.86 2.71 5.09
N TYR A 53 16.75 2.00 4.87
CA TYR A 53 16.13 1.21 5.91
C TYR A 53 16.99 0.01 6.35
N MET A 54 17.68 -0.66 5.41
CA MET A 54 18.63 -1.72 5.77
C MET A 54 19.74 -1.20 6.68
N ARG A 55 20.31 -0.02 6.38
CA ARG A 55 21.30 0.65 7.24
C ARG A 55 20.71 1.00 8.60
N LEU A 56 19.54 1.65 8.61
CA LEU A 56 18.84 2.04 9.84
C LEU A 56 18.58 0.85 10.76
N SER A 57 18.27 -0.30 10.17
CA SER A 57 17.96 -1.53 10.90
C SER A 57 19.19 -2.42 11.15
N GLY A 58 20.40 -1.86 11.03
CA GLY A 58 21.65 -2.44 11.51
C GLY A 58 22.32 -3.46 10.58
N ARG A 59 21.99 -3.47 9.28
CA ARG A 59 22.72 -4.30 8.31
C ARG A 59 24.08 -3.67 8.02
N SER A 60 25.09 -4.49 7.76
CA SER A 60 26.45 -4.00 7.45
C SER A 60 26.48 -3.32 6.08
N GLU A 61 27.38 -2.35 5.90
CA GLU A 61 27.56 -1.69 4.60
C GLU A 61 27.90 -2.68 3.49
N ASP A 62 28.76 -3.68 3.75
CA ASP A 62 29.06 -4.76 2.79
C ASP A 62 27.79 -5.49 2.29
N GLN A 63 26.82 -5.72 3.18
CA GLN A 63 25.56 -6.36 2.82
C GLN A 63 24.67 -5.42 2.01
N VAL A 64 24.63 -4.14 2.38
CA VAL A 64 23.82 -3.13 1.67
C VAL A 64 24.37 -2.92 0.25
N GLU A 65 25.69 -2.82 0.10
CA GLU A 65 26.36 -2.70 -1.19
C GLU A 65 26.12 -3.94 -2.07
N LEU A 66 26.23 -5.14 -1.49
CA LEU A 66 25.91 -6.38 -2.21
C LEU A 66 24.47 -6.38 -2.74
N VAL A 67 23.50 -5.97 -1.91
CA VAL A 67 22.09 -5.89 -2.32
C VAL A 67 21.89 -4.88 -3.44
N GLU A 68 22.52 -3.71 -3.37
CA GLU A 68 22.44 -2.69 -4.42
C GLU A 68 22.98 -3.20 -5.76
N ILE A 69 24.20 -3.74 -5.74
CA ILE A 69 24.86 -4.26 -6.95
C ILE A 69 24.03 -5.39 -7.57
N TYR A 70 23.56 -6.33 -6.74
CA TYR A 70 22.77 -7.45 -7.21
C TYR A 70 21.42 -6.99 -7.78
N ALA A 71 20.70 -6.12 -7.08
CA ALA A 71 19.40 -5.61 -7.53
C ALA A 71 19.52 -4.88 -8.87
N LYS A 72 20.56 -4.05 -9.04
CA LYS A 72 20.85 -3.37 -10.32
C LYS A 72 21.20 -4.36 -11.42
N ALA A 73 22.07 -5.33 -11.15
CA ALA A 73 22.48 -6.33 -12.14
C ALA A 73 21.33 -7.22 -12.61
N GLN A 74 20.36 -7.50 -11.74
CA GLN A 74 19.17 -8.30 -12.05
C GLN A 74 18.01 -7.49 -12.64
N GLY A 75 18.15 -6.16 -12.78
CA GLY A 75 17.06 -5.30 -13.25
C GLY A 75 15.89 -5.18 -12.25
N MET A 76 16.13 -5.40 -10.96
CA MET A 76 15.14 -5.26 -9.88
C MET A 76 15.18 -3.88 -9.21
N TRP A 77 16.13 -3.04 -9.62
CA TRP A 77 16.31 -1.68 -9.09
C TRP A 77 15.34 -0.71 -9.77
N ARG A 78 14.54 0.00 -8.98
CA ARG A 78 13.64 1.06 -9.46
C ARG A 78 14.43 2.34 -9.77
N ASN A 79 14.15 2.93 -10.93
CA ASN A 79 14.55 4.28 -11.29
C ASN A 79 13.32 5.21 -11.37
N PRO A 80 13.48 6.51 -11.10
CA PRO A 80 12.44 7.50 -11.38
C PRO A 80 12.02 7.47 -12.85
N GLY A 81 10.71 7.56 -13.10
CA GLY A 81 10.15 7.45 -14.45
C GLY A 81 10.05 6.03 -15.02
N ASP A 82 10.43 4.98 -14.28
CA ASP A 82 10.20 3.60 -14.74
C ASP A 82 8.70 3.31 -14.83
N GLU A 83 8.26 2.85 -16.01
CA GLU A 83 6.88 2.42 -16.29
C GLU A 83 6.86 0.95 -16.75
N PRO A 84 6.84 -0.02 -15.81
CA PRO A 84 6.75 -1.43 -16.16
C PRO A 84 5.41 -1.76 -16.84
N ILE A 85 5.42 -2.78 -17.70
CA ILE A 85 4.23 -3.22 -18.42
C ILE A 85 3.43 -4.19 -17.54
N PHE A 86 2.27 -3.75 -17.08
CA PHE A 86 1.35 -4.56 -16.27
C PHE A 86 0.13 -5.04 -17.07
N THR A 87 -0.51 -6.10 -16.60
CA THR A 87 -1.78 -6.58 -17.18
C THR A 87 -2.91 -5.56 -17.03
N SER A 88 -2.88 -4.78 -15.96
CA SER A 88 -3.77 -3.65 -15.73
C SER A 88 -3.08 -2.63 -14.85
N THR A 89 -3.31 -1.35 -15.17
CA THR A 89 -2.81 -0.21 -14.40
C THR A 89 -3.96 0.49 -13.69
N LEU A 90 -3.67 1.00 -12.49
CA LEU A 90 -4.56 1.80 -11.67
C LEU A 90 -3.75 2.97 -11.12
N GLU A 91 -4.29 4.18 -11.20
CA GLU A 91 -3.62 5.40 -10.77
C GLU A 91 -4.27 6.00 -9.52
N LEU A 92 -3.46 6.48 -8.59
CA LEU A 92 -3.88 7.19 -7.38
C LEU A 92 -3.06 8.47 -7.26
N ASP A 93 -3.72 9.63 -7.34
CA ASP A 93 -3.10 10.89 -6.95
C ASP A 93 -3.02 10.96 -5.41
N MET A 94 -1.81 11.10 -4.89
CA MET A 94 -1.56 11.21 -3.45
C MET A 94 -2.14 12.51 -2.87
N ASN A 95 -2.35 13.55 -3.69
CA ASN A 95 -2.96 14.81 -3.26
C ASN A 95 -4.47 14.67 -2.95
N ASP A 96 -5.13 13.66 -3.52
CA ASP A 96 -6.54 13.37 -3.25
C ASP A 96 -6.75 12.54 -1.98
N VAL A 97 -5.66 12.10 -1.33
CA VAL A 97 -5.72 11.26 -0.13
C VAL A 97 -5.99 12.12 1.11
N GLU A 98 -7.20 11.97 1.65
CA GLU A 98 -7.60 12.58 2.92
C GLU A 98 -7.57 11.59 4.10
N ALA A 99 -7.41 12.14 5.30
CA ALA A 99 -7.52 11.38 6.55
C ALA A 99 -8.88 10.68 6.63
N SER A 100 -8.85 9.37 6.86
CA SER A 100 -10.05 8.54 6.87
C SER A 100 -9.94 7.39 7.88
N LEU A 101 -11.08 6.82 8.23
CA LEU A 101 -11.22 5.69 9.14
C LEU A 101 -11.92 4.53 8.43
N ALA A 102 -11.48 3.30 8.71
CA ALA A 102 -12.09 2.08 8.20
C ALA A 102 -13.09 1.52 9.22
N GLY A 103 -14.36 1.35 8.83
CA GLY A 103 -15.39 0.78 9.69
C GLY A 103 -16.80 1.30 9.43
N PRO A 104 -17.77 0.95 10.30
CA PRO A 104 -17.59 0.27 11.60
C PRO A 104 -17.62 -1.26 11.52
N LYS A 105 -17.94 -1.87 10.37
CA LYS A 105 -18.15 -3.32 10.27
C LYS A 105 -17.08 -4.06 9.47
N ARG A 106 -16.44 -3.41 8.49
CA ARG A 106 -15.49 -4.07 7.58
C ARG A 106 -14.29 -3.16 7.28
N PRO A 107 -13.07 -3.70 7.13
CA PRO A 107 -11.86 -2.91 6.84
C PRO A 107 -11.94 -2.07 5.55
N GLN A 108 -12.72 -2.52 4.57
CA GLN A 108 -12.92 -1.81 3.31
C GLN A 108 -13.90 -0.62 3.39
N ASP A 109 -14.61 -0.43 4.51
CA ASP A 109 -15.60 0.62 4.65
C ASP A 109 -14.89 1.93 5.02
N ARG A 110 -14.37 2.64 4.00
CA ARG A 110 -13.68 3.93 4.16
C ARG A 110 -14.69 5.04 4.48
N VAL A 111 -14.46 5.76 5.57
CA VAL A 111 -15.21 6.95 6.00
C VAL A 111 -14.23 8.12 6.14
N ALA A 112 -14.47 9.24 5.46
CA ALA A 112 -13.68 10.45 5.64
C ALA A 112 -13.77 10.92 7.09
N LEU A 113 -12.66 11.39 7.69
CA LEU A 113 -12.63 11.76 9.11
C LEU A 113 -13.74 12.74 9.53
N PRO A 114 -14.10 13.78 8.73
CA PRO A 114 -15.21 14.68 9.04
C PRO A 114 -16.59 14.00 9.12
N ASP A 115 -16.76 12.85 8.47
CA ASP A 115 -18.03 12.13 8.38
C ASP A 115 -18.16 10.96 9.38
N VAL A 116 -17.11 10.69 10.18
CA VAL A 116 -17.12 9.64 11.20
C VAL A 116 -18.30 9.75 12.19
N PRO A 117 -18.66 10.94 12.73
CA PRO A 117 -19.81 11.05 13.62
C PRO A 117 -21.14 10.62 12.96
N LYS A 118 -21.31 10.96 11.67
CA LYS A 118 -22.51 10.60 10.89
C LYS A 118 -22.55 9.10 10.63
N ALA A 119 -21.42 8.51 10.22
CA ALA A 119 -21.32 7.08 9.96
C ALA A 119 -21.59 6.22 11.21
N PHE A 120 -21.08 6.65 12.36
CA PHE A 120 -21.32 5.98 13.64
C PHE A 120 -22.78 6.09 14.09
N ALA A 121 -23.43 7.25 13.88
CA ALA A 121 -24.86 7.41 14.17
C ALA A 121 -25.74 6.57 13.24
N ALA A 122 -25.35 6.38 11.97
CA ALA A 122 -26.04 5.52 11.03
C ALA A 122 -25.93 4.03 11.41
N SER A 123 -24.77 3.57 11.88
CA SER A 123 -24.57 2.16 12.24
C SER A 123 -25.37 1.74 13.48
N LYS A 124 -25.61 2.66 14.42
CA LYS A 124 -26.46 2.41 15.60
C LYS A 124 -27.93 2.15 15.23
N ARG A 125 -28.45 2.77 14.17
CA ARG A 125 -29.85 2.60 13.73
C ARG A 125 -30.11 1.21 13.15
N THR A 126 -29.14 0.61 12.48
CA THR A 126 -29.23 -0.77 11.96
C THR A 126 -29.08 -1.88 13.01
N GLY A 127 -28.80 -1.56 14.28
CA GLY A 127 -28.65 -2.55 15.36
C GLY A 127 -29.94 -2.87 16.13
N SER A 128 -31.03 -2.14 15.89
CA SER A 128 -32.27 -2.26 16.67
C SER A 128 -33.32 -3.22 16.08
N GLU A 129 -33.09 -3.80 14.90
CA GLU A 129 -34.07 -4.67 14.22
C GLU A 129 -33.77 -6.17 14.33
N CYS A 130 -32.72 -6.57 15.05
CA CYS A 130 -32.33 -7.98 15.19
C CYS A 130 -32.66 -8.56 16.57
N HIS A 131 -33.83 -8.22 17.14
CA HIS A 131 -34.45 -8.97 18.24
C HIS A 131 -35.95 -8.69 18.25
N ALA A 132 -36.70 -9.47 17.46
CA ALA A 132 -38.10 -9.77 17.67
C ALA A 132 -38.32 -11.24 17.31
#